data_AF-A0A968RAM5-F1
#
_entry.id   AF-A0A968RAM5-F1
#
_cell.length_a   1.000
_cell.length_b   1.000
_cell.length_c   1.000
_cell.angle_alpha   90.00
_cell.angle_beta   90.00
_cell.angle_gamma   90.00
#
_symmetry.space_group_name_H-M   'P 1'
#
loop_
_entity.id
_entity.type
_entity.pdbx_description
1 polymer ?
#
loop_
_entity_poly.entity_id
_entity_poly.type
_entity_poly.pdbx_seq_one_letter_code
_entity_poly.pdbx_strand_id
1 'polypeptide(L)'
;MGGGYGIEEFVLGSLWYVRGEGTLPLMAEFYHQLTRGKIKVESLRSAQMAMLQGKVKIDSEGLISIDNESRMLSSGQPLKIDLELSGNINLSHPYYWSGFTMIGSPW
;
A
#
# COMPACT_ATOMS: atom_id res chain seq x y z
N MET A 1 14.95 -5.68 38.27
CA MET A 1 15.08 -4.36 37.64
C MET A 1 14.52 -4.48 36.23
N GLY A 2 13.34 -3.91 36.01
CA GLY A 2 12.56 -4.11 34.78
C GLY A 2 13.11 -3.27 33.64
N GLY A 3 13.53 -3.93 32.57
CA GLY A 3 13.70 -3.30 31.27
C GLY A 3 12.31 -3.17 30.65
N GLY A 4 11.83 -1.94 30.52
CA GLY A 4 10.56 -1.65 29.86
C GLY A 4 10.65 -2.10 28.41
N TYR A 5 9.81 -3.06 28.03
CA TYR A 5 9.51 -3.35 26.64
C TYR A 5 8.74 -2.15 26.09
N GLY A 6 9.47 -1.13 25.64
CA GLY A 6 8.94 -0.13 24.74
C GLY A 6 8.62 -0.84 23.44
N ILE A 7 7.37 -1.24 23.28
CA ILE A 7 6.81 -1.60 21.99
C ILE A 7 7.18 -0.49 21.01
N GLU A 8 8.00 -0.82 20.02
CA GLU A 8 8.35 0.10 18.93
C GLU A 8 7.14 0.25 18.02
N GLU A 9 6.21 1.09 18.48
CA GLU A 9 4.93 1.32 17.84
C GLU A 9 5.08 2.34 16.72
N PHE A 10 4.67 1.92 15.53
CA PHE A 10 4.42 2.82 14.41
C PHE A 10 2.98 2.64 13.99
N VAL A 11 2.31 3.76 13.71
CA VAL A 11 0.94 3.80 13.23
C VAL A 11 0.98 4.31 11.81
N LEU A 12 0.42 3.53 10.89
CA LEU A 12 0.15 3.96 9.52
C LEU A 12 -1.31 4.39 9.42
N GLY A 13 -1.55 5.66 9.09
CA GLY A 13 -2.89 6.23 8.98
C GLY A 13 -3.01 7.16 7.77
N SER A 14 -4.24 7.54 7.43
CA SER A 14 -4.52 8.49 6.35
C SER A 14 -5.06 9.82 6.90
N LEU A 15 -4.62 10.94 6.32
CA LEU A 15 -5.08 12.29 6.68
C LEU A 15 -6.49 12.62 6.17
N TRP A 16 -6.97 11.89 5.18
CA TRP A 16 -8.34 11.96 4.67
C TRP A 16 -8.87 10.56 4.39
N TYR A 17 -10.17 10.48 4.13
CA TYR A 17 -10.80 9.23 3.68
C TYR A 17 -10.28 8.89 2.29
N VAL A 18 -9.52 7.80 2.20
CA VAL A 18 -9.12 7.20 0.93
C VAL A 18 -10.10 6.06 0.67
N ARG A 19 -10.77 6.07 -0.49
CA ARG A 19 -11.65 4.95 -0.86
C ARG A 19 -10.83 3.67 -0.97
N GLY A 20 -11.47 2.52 -0.69
CA GLY A 20 -10.81 1.22 -0.57
C GLY A 20 -9.93 0.84 -1.77
N GLU A 21 -10.23 1.37 -2.95
CA GLU A 21 -9.51 1.07 -4.19
C GLU A 21 -8.12 1.71 -4.24
N GLY A 22 -7.84 2.76 -3.45
CA GLY A 22 -6.49 3.31 -3.27
C GLY A 22 -5.71 2.66 -2.13
N THR A 23 -6.43 2.27 -1.07
CA THR A 23 -5.84 1.72 0.15
C THR A 23 -5.26 0.33 -0.07
N LEU A 24 -6.01 -0.58 -0.72
CA LEU A 24 -5.56 -1.95 -0.91
C LEU A 24 -4.28 -2.04 -1.78
N PRO A 25 -4.19 -1.35 -2.94
CA PRO A 25 -2.98 -1.39 -3.77
C PRO A 25 -1.77 -0.74 -3.10
N LEU A 26 -1.97 0.35 -2.36
CA LEU A 26 -0.90 0.96 -1.58
C LEU A 26 -0.34 -0.02 -0.53
N MET A 27 -1.23 -0.67 0.22
CA MET A 27 -0.83 -1.63 1.26
C MET A 27 -0.16 -2.88 0.65
N ALA A 28 -0.67 -3.37 -0.48
CA ALA A 28 -0.05 -4.48 -1.20
C ALA A 28 1.40 -4.16 -1.58
N GLU A 29 1.65 -2.94 -2.08
CA GLU A 29 3.01 -2.51 -2.41
C GLU A 29 3.86 -2.25 -1.17
N PHE A 30 3.29 -1.63 -0.13
CA PHE A 30 3.97 -1.39 1.13
C PHE A 30 4.50 -2.70 1.73
N TYR A 31 3.66 -3.74 1.83
CA TYR A 31 4.08 -5.05 2.36
C TYR A 31 5.05 -5.76 1.42
N HIS A 32 4.90 -5.60 0.10
CA HIS A 32 5.89 -6.13 -0.86
C HIS A 32 7.28 -5.52 -0.63
N GLN A 33 7.36 -4.22 -0.39
CA GLN A 33 8.62 -3.53 -0.11
C GLN A 33 9.18 -3.91 1.27
N LEU A 34 8.31 -4.07 2.27
CA LEU A 34 8.69 -4.48 3.62
C LEU A 34 9.26 -5.92 3.65
N THR A 35 8.65 -6.85 2.92
CA THR A 35 9.14 -8.24 2.81
C THR A 35 10.47 -8.36 2.06
N ARG A 36 10.88 -7.32 1.32
CA ARG A 36 12.20 -7.20 0.69
C ARG A 36 13.29 -6.63 1.61
N GLY A 37 12.98 -6.42 2.89
CA GLY A 37 13.95 -5.99 3.91
C GLY A 37 14.13 -4.48 4.01
N LYS A 38 13.27 -3.66 3.39
CA LYS A 38 13.25 -2.21 3.61
C LYS A 38 12.67 -1.89 4.98
N ILE A 39 13.12 -0.80 5.60
CA ILE A 39 12.48 -0.29 6.83
C ILE A 39 11.08 0.25 6.51
N LYS A 40 10.24 0.40 7.54
CA LYS A 40 8.82 0.72 7.39
C LYS A 40 8.60 2.05 6.64
N VAL A 41 9.35 3.10 6.99
CA VAL A 41 9.24 4.42 6.33
C VAL A 41 9.66 4.35 4.86
N GLU A 42 10.75 3.65 4.56
CA GLU A 42 11.21 3.46 3.18
C GLU A 42 10.24 2.64 2.35
N SER A 43 9.59 1.66 2.96
CA SER A 43 8.56 0.84 2.33
C SER A 43 7.35 1.69 1.95
N LEU A 44 6.87 2.57 2.85
CA LEU A 44 5.78 3.49 2.56
C LEU A 44 6.14 4.46 1.44
N ARG A 45 7.32 5.10 1.53
CA ARG A 45 7.81 6.01 0.49
C ARG A 45 7.92 5.31 -0.86
N SER A 46 8.41 4.07 -0.88
CA SER A 46 8.55 3.26 -2.10
C SER A 46 7.17 2.98 -2.72
N ALA A 47 6.17 2.63 -1.89
CA ALA A 47 4.81 2.40 -2.35
C ALA A 47 4.17 3.66 -2.94
N GLN A 48 4.33 4.81 -2.28
CA GLN A 48 3.86 6.10 -2.79
C GLN A 48 4.51 6.46 -4.13
N MET A 49 5.83 6.23 -4.25
CA MET A 49 6.56 6.44 -5.51
C MET A 49 6.10 5.49 -6.62
N ALA A 50 5.81 4.22 -6.31
CA ALA A 50 5.33 3.25 -7.29
C ALA A 50 3.94 3.64 -7.82
N MET A 51 3.04 4.11 -6.96
CA MET A 51 1.74 4.63 -7.36
C MET A 51 1.89 5.89 -8.22
N LEU A 52 2.70 6.86 -7.78
CA LEU A 52 3.02 8.07 -8.55
C LEU A 52 3.57 7.76 -9.95
N GLN A 53 4.42 6.74 -10.09
CA GLN A 53 5.00 6.30 -11.35
C GLN A 53 4.03 5.48 -12.23
N GLY A 54 2.81 5.19 -11.76
CA GLY A 54 1.83 4.38 -12.48
C GLY A 54 2.23 2.92 -12.59
N LYS A 55 3.12 2.43 -11.70
CA LYS A 55 3.53 1.03 -11.63
C LYS A 55 2.46 0.14 -11.03
N VAL A 56 1.65 0.71 -10.13
CA VAL A 56 0.50 0.05 -9.50
C VAL A 56 -0.74 0.34 -10.33
N LYS A 57 -1.38 -0.70 -10.85
CA LYS A 57 -2.56 -0.60 -11.71
C LYS A 57 -3.63 -1.60 -11.28
N ILE A 58 -4.88 -1.25 -11.58
CA ILE A 58 -6.04 -2.13 -11.45
C ILE A 58 -6.58 -2.36 -12.85
N ASP A 59 -6.80 -3.61 -13.23
CA ASP A 59 -7.40 -3.96 -14.52
C ASP A 59 -8.94 -3.96 -14.47
N SER A 60 -9.59 -4.32 -15.57
CA SER A 60 -11.06 -4.37 -15.68
C SER A 60 -11.71 -5.46 -14.83
N GLU A 61 -10.95 -6.42 -14.31
CA GLU A 61 -11.44 -7.48 -13.42
C GLU A 61 -11.10 -7.20 -11.94
N GLY A 62 -10.53 -6.03 -11.66
CA GLY A 62 -10.14 -5.62 -10.32
C GLY A 62 -8.79 -6.18 -9.88
N LEU A 63 -8.03 -6.83 -10.77
CA LEU A 63 -6.73 -7.38 -10.42
C LEU A 63 -5.74 -6.25 -10.15
N ILE A 64 -5.07 -6.33 -9.01
CA ILE A 64 -3.96 -5.44 -8.71
C ILE A 64 -2.70 -5.99 -9.38
N SER A 65 -2.06 -5.16 -10.19
CA SER A 65 -0.74 -5.43 -10.77
C SER A 65 0.27 -4.39 -10.33
N ILE A 66 1.51 -4.81 -10.10
CA ILE A 66 2.63 -3.94 -9.78
C ILE A 66 3.81 -4.30 -10.68
N ASP A 67 4.39 -3.32 -11.35
CA ASP A 67 5.44 -3.54 -12.36
C ASP A 67 5.00 -4.56 -13.44
N ASN A 68 3.70 -4.55 -13.78
CA ASN A 68 3.02 -5.48 -14.70
C ASN A 68 2.94 -6.94 -14.22
N GLU A 69 3.22 -7.20 -12.94
CA GLU A 69 2.98 -8.51 -12.32
C GLU A 69 1.72 -8.47 -11.46
N SER A 70 0.79 -9.40 -11.71
CA SER A 70 -0.40 -9.55 -10.87
C SER A 70 0.00 -9.96 -9.45
N ARG A 71 -0.50 -9.23 -8.46
CA ARG A 71 -0.25 -9.56 -7.05
C ARG A 71 -1.10 -10.75 -6.65
N MET A 72 -0.48 -11.67 -5.94
CA MET A 72 -1.11 -12.89 -5.43
C MET A 72 -1.16 -12.84 -3.90
N LEU A 73 -2.23 -13.35 -3.34
CA LEU A 73 -2.33 -13.70 -1.93
C LEU A 73 -1.48 -14.94 -1.65
N SER A 74 -1.12 -15.15 -0.38
CA SER A 74 -0.43 -16.36 0.07
C SER A 74 -1.20 -17.66 -0.22
N SER A 75 -2.52 -17.56 -0.44
CA SER A 75 -3.37 -18.67 -0.88
C SER A 75 -3.18 -19.06 -2.36
N GLY A 76 -2.41 -18.30 -3.13
CA GLY A 76 -2.22 -18.48 -4.57
C GLY A 76 -3.31 -17.83 -5.44
N GLN A 77 -4.26 -17.12 -4.83
CA GLN A 77 -5.30 -16.39 -5.56
C GLN A 77 -4.85 -14.98 -5.90
N PRO A 78 -5.27 -14.39 -7.03
CA PRO A 78 -4.97 -13.01 -7.35
C PRO A 78 -5.62 -12.06 -6.35
N LEU A 79 -4.89 -11.02 -5.98
CA LEU A 79 -5.41 -9.92 -5.17
C LEU A 79 -6.34 -9.08 -6.05
N LYS A 80 -7.63 -9.07 -5.70
CA LYS A 80 -8.68 -8.36 -6.43
C LYS A 80 -9.34 -7.29 -5.57
N ILE A 81 -9.78 -6.21 -6.20
CA ILE A 81 -10.72 -5.22 -5.65
C ILE A 81 -12.08 -5.43 -6.29
N ASP A 82 -13.14 -5.28 -5.51
CA ASP A 82 -14.50 -5.23 -6.04
C ASP A 82 -14.72 -3.90 -6.80
N LEU A 83 -14.86 -4.00 -8.11
CA LEU A 83 -14.97 -2.85 -9.02
C LEU A 83 -16.39 -2.33 -9.18
N GLU A 84 -17.41 -2.94 -8.57
CA GLU A 84 -18.81 -2.50 -8.72
C GLU A 84 -19.03 -1.02 -8.33
N LEU A 85 -18.07 -0.40 -7.63
CA LEU A 85 -18.11 0.99 -7.19
C LEU A 85 -17.16 1.94 -7.93
N SER A 86 -16.40 1.45 -8.92
CA SER A 86 -15.20 2.14 -9.39
C SER A 86 -15.01 2.07 -10.91
N GLY A 87 -15.13 3.23 -11.55
CA GLY A 87 -14.81 3.44 -12.96
C GLY A 87 -13.31 3.34 -13.24
N ASN A 88 -12.83 3.99 -14.31
CA ASN A 88 -11.41 4.02 -14.66
C ASN A 88 -10.60 4.76 -13.56
N ILE A 89 -10.02 4.01 -12.62
CA ILE A 89 -9.22 4.56 -11.52
C ILE A 89 -7.79 4.80 -11.99
N ASN A 90 -7.35 6.05 -11.92
CA ASN A 90 -5.94 6.40 -12.07
C ASN A 90 -5.25 6.47 -10.70
N LEU A 91 -4.63 5.36 -10.29
CA LEU A 91 -3.90 5.25 -9.01
C LEU A 91 -2.68 6.18 -8.90
N SER A 92 -2.21 6.78 -10.00
CA SER A 92 -1.16 7.80 -9.94
C SER A 92 -1.64 9.12 -9.36
N HIS A 93 -2.95 9.35 -9.33
CA HIS A 93 -3.51 10.55 -8.73
C HIS A 93 -3.21 10.60 -7.22
N PRO A 94 -2.67 11.71 -6.68
CA PRO A 94 -2.20 11.81 -5.29
C PRO A 94 -3.28 11.54 -4.24
N TYR A 95 -4.56 11.73 -4.60
CA TYR A 95 -5.71 11.39 -3.75
C TYR A 95 -5.62 9.99 -3.14
N TYR A 96 -5.06 9.01 -3.85
CA TYR A 96 -5.04 7.61 -3.43
C TYR A 96 -3.88 7.23 -2.50
N TRP A 97 -2.80 8.01 -2.44
CA TRP A 97 -1.57 7.61 -1.74
C TRP A 97 -0.92 8.70 -0.89
N SER A 98 -1.08 9.98 -1.24
CA SER A 98 -0.40 11.09 -0.55
C SER A 98 -0.95 11.37 0.84
N GLY A 99 -2.14 10.85 1.17
CA GLY A 99 -2.75 11.00 2.49
C GLY A 99 -2.16 10.08 3.53
N PHE A 100 -1.45 9.02 3.14
CA PHE A 100 -0.88 8.06 4.07
C PHE A 100 0.40 8.59 4.70
N THR A 101 0.44 8.54 6.02
CA THR A 101 1.59 8.96 6.82
C THR A 101 1.89 7.95 7.91
N MET A 102 3.16 7.87 8.28
CA MET A 102 3.64 7.01 9.36
C MET A 102 3.99 7.88 10.56
N ILE A 103 3.43 7.53 11.72
CA ILE A 103 3.70 8.20 13.00
C ILE A 103 4.30 7.17 13.94
N GLY A 104 5.50 7.43 14.49
CA GLY A 104 6.19 6.54 15.42
C GLY A 104 7.66 6.34 15.06
N SER A 105 8.31 5.36 15.69
CA SER A 105 9.73 5.06 15.44
C SER A 105 9.92 4.47 14.02
N PRO A 106 10.82 5.04 13.20
CA PRO A 106 10.96 4.68 11.79
C PRO A 106 11.82 3.43 11.51
N TRP A 107 12.47 2.92 12.56
CA TRP A 107 13.51 1.88 12.51
C TRP A 107 12.93 0.46 12.62
#